data_AF-A0A6G0Z689-F1
#
_entry.id   AF-A0A6G0Z689-F1
#
_cell.length_a   1.000
_cell.length_b   1.000
_cell.length_c   1.000
_cell.angle_alpha   90.00
_cell.angle_beta   90.00
_cell.angle_gamma   90.00
#
_symmetry.space_group_name_H-M   'P 1'
#
loop_
_entity.id
_entity.type
_entity.pdbx_description
1 polymer ?
#
loop_
_entity_poly.entity_id
_entity_poly.type
_entity_poly.pdbx_seq_one_letter_code
_entity_poly.pdbx_strand_id
1 'polypeptide(L)'
;MLFTTPAFLKATCMCIIAALSHVEMKAIMKDVNETEMFYYEIRPELFNWTNGADTKFVFTPSLQNYPDLLPWIHYKFNSKNRHGYLYGTPPANLLERIILLDIIGLNKKTYQVETQIIQLNIFEKSEYATNEVRFKINNLNVEDMFHEERIPYLLDIFRQNLWLGSKQNLYVTFLASASDLGQRLPLDPNDTEG
;
A
#
# COMPACT_ATOMS: atom_id res chain seq x y z
N MET A 1 76.52 36.03 18.70
CA MET A 1 75.48 35.18 19.31
C MET A 1 74.36 35.09 18.28
N LEU A 2 74.28 33.99 17.52
CA LEU A 2 73.56 32.75 17.84
C LEU A 2 72.02 32.86 17.65
N PHE A 3 71.53 32.14 16.63
CA PHE A 3 70.24 31.44 16.45
C PHE A 3 68.94 32.28 16.39
N THR A 4 68.24 32.39 15.25
CA THR A 4 67.30 31.44 14.60
C THR A 4 66.09 31.02 15.45
N THR A 5 64.88 31.23 14.90
CA THR A 5 63.65 30.39 14.89
C THR A 5 62.40 31.25 14.64
N PRO A 6 61.22 30.70 14.23
CA PRO A 6 60.95 29.42 13.58
C PRO A 6 59.96 29.49 12.39
N ALA A 7 59.83 28.31 11.76
CA ALA A 7 59.05 27.96 10.59
C ALA A 7 57.52 28.07 10.75
N PHE A 8 56.86 28.41 9.64
CA PHE A 8 55.42 28.30 9.44
C PHE A 8 55.00 26.83 9.29
N LEU A 9 54.17 26.34 10.20
CA LEU A 9 53.54 25.03 10.15
C LEU A 9 52.27 25.11 9.27
N LYS A 10 52.27 24.42 8.12
CA LYS A 10 51.07 24.20 7.30
C LYS A 10 50.13 23.25 8.04
N ALA A 11 48.96 23.74 8.45
CA ALA A 11 47.87 22.90 8.95
C ALA A 11 47.10 22.33 7.75
N THR A 12 47.27 21.04 7.50
CA THR A 12 46.51 20.28 6.51
C THR A 12 45.11 20.02 7.05
N CYS A 13 44.09 20.55 6.37
CA CYS A 13 42.69 20.30 6.69
C CYS A 13 42.34 18.86 6.30
N MET A 14 42.19 17.99 7.28
CA MET A 14 41.76 16.61 7.10
C MET A 14 40.22 16.58 7.12
N CYS A 15 39.59 16.57 5.95
CA CYS A 15 38.15 16.39 5.82
C CYS A 15 37.77 14.96 6.20
N ILE A 16 37.12 14.78 7.36
CA ILE A 16 36.48 13.53 7.73
C ILE A 16 35.19 13.42 6.91
N ILE A 17 35.21 12.64 5.84
CA ILE A 17 33.99 12.22 5.13
C ILE A 17 33.34 11.15 6.00
N ALA A 18 32.29 11.51 6.73
CA ALA A 18 31.42 10.54 7.36
C ALA A 18 30.69 9.78 6.25
N ALA A 19 31.09 8.53 6.01
CA ALA A 19 30.35 7.62 5.14
C ALA A 19 29.00 7.32 5.82
N LEU A 20 27.95 8.00 5.38
CA LEU A 20 26.58 7.53 5.57
C LEU A 20 26.49 6.18 4.86
N SER A 21 26.49 5.10 5.64
CA SER A 21 26.11 3.78 5.15
C SER A 21 24.70 3.90 4.60
N HIS A 22 24.58 3.99 3.27
CA HIS A 22 23.29 3.89 2.62
C HIS A 22 22.82 2.44 2.81
N VAL A 23 21.94 2.21 3.77
CA VAL A 23 21.16 0.97 3.81
C VAL A 23 20.27 1.03 2.58
N GLU A 24 20.62 0.25 1.57
CA GLU A 24 19.80 0.09 0.37
C GLU A 24 18.55 -0.67 0.79
N MET A 25 17.48 0.08 1.11
CA MET A 25 16.20 -0.53 1.45
C MET A 25 15.65 -1.22 0.20
N LYS A 26 15.54 -2.54 0.26
CA LYS A 26 15.05 -3.35 -0.84
C LYS A 26 13.56 -3.09 -1.03
N ALA A 27 13.19 -2.46 -2.14
CA ALA A 27 11.79 -2.24 -2.50
C ALA A 27 11.10 -3.56 -2.88
N ILE A 28 9.84 -3.70 -2.46
CA ILE A 28 8.95 -4.77 -2.87
C ILE A 28 8.22 -4.33 -4.12
N MET A 29 8.48 -5.00 -5.24
CA MET A 29 7.87 -4.65 -6.53
C MET A 29 6.48 -5.27 -6.66
N LYS A 30 5.54 -4.48 -7.19
CA LYS A 30 4.17 -4.89 -7.50
C LYS A 30 3.74 -4.31 -8.83
N ASP A 31 3.34 -5.19 -9.73
CA ASP A 31 2.83 -4.82 -11.04
C ASP A 31 1.32 -4.62 -10.94
N VAL A 32 0.85 -3.46 -11.42
CA VAL A 32 -0.57 -3.07 -11.39
C VAL A 32 -0.97 -2.56 -12.77
N ASN A 33 -2.19 -2.83 -13.20
CA ASN A 33 -2.68 -2.37 -14.50
C ASN A 33 -3.54 -1.11 -14.33
N GLU A 34 -3.47 -0.19 -15.29
CA GLU A 34 -4.43 0.90 -15.37
C GLU A 34 -5.86 0.38 -15.44
N THR A 35 -6.79 1.11 -14.79
CA THR A 35 -8.23 0.82 -14.72
C THR A 35 -8.62 -0.47 -13.99
N GLU A 36 -7.65 -1.26 -13.53
CA GLU A 36 -7.89 -2.50 -12.80
C GLU A 36 -7.59 -2.30 -11.31
N MET A 37 -8.52 -2.72 -10.46
CA MET A 37 -8.36 -2.63 -9.02
C MET A 37 -7.28 -3.61 -8.57
N PHE A 38 -6.30 -3.10 -7.86
CA PHE A 38 -5.28 -3.90 -7.18
C PHE A 38 -5.51 -3.85 -5.67
N TYR A 39 -4.99 -4.86 -4.99
CA TYR A 39 -4.79 -4.80 -3.55
C TYR A 39 -3.47 -5.46 -3.17
N TYR A 40 -2.90 -5.01 -2.06
CA TYR A 40 -1.70 -5.55 -1.45
C TYR A 40 -1.90 -5.70 0.05
N GLU A 41 -1.67 -6.91 0.55
CA GLU A 41 -1.77 -7.24 1.96
C GLU A 41 -0.43 -6.96 2.67
N ILE A 42 -0.47 -6.06 3.63
CA ILE A 42 0.62 -5.71 4.55
C ILE A 42 0.47 -6.59 5.79
N ARG A 43 1.41 -7.52 5.94
CA ARG A 43 1.44 -8.46 7.07
C ARG A 43 2.62 -8.17 8.01
N PRO A 44 2.54 -8.52 9.31
CA PRO A 44 3.65 -8.33 10.25
C PRO A 44 4.96 -8.99 9.80
N GLU A 45 4.87 -10.11 9.08
CA GLU A 45 6.03 -10.86 8.59
C GLU A 45 6.87 -10.04 7.59
N LEU A 46 6.28 -9.02 6.96
CA LEU A 46 6.99 -8.06 6.11
C LEU A 46 8.08 -7.31 6.88
N PHE A 47 7.90 -7.16 8.19
CA PHE A 47 8.80 -6.43 9.09
C PHE A 47 9.60 -7.39 9.99
N ASN A 48 9.65 -8.69 9.65
CA ASN A 48 10.23 -9.75 10.49
C ASN A 48 9.56 -9.86 11.87
N TRP A 49 8.27 -9.51 11.98
CA TRP A 49 7.51 -9.64 13.22
C TRP A 49 6.60 -10.85 13.20
N THR A 50 6.31 -11.38 14.39
CA THR A 50 5.39 -12.52 14.56
C THR A 50 3.99 -12.05 14.94
N ASN A 51 2.98 -12.62 14.29
CA ASN A 51 1.57 -12.31 14.53
C ASN A 51 1.01 -13.06 15.77
N GLY A 52 1.56 -12.77 16.96
CA GLY A 52 1.12 -13.36 18.24
C GLY A 52 -0.22 -12.84 18.74
N ALA A 53 -0.93 -13.57 19.60
CA ALA A 53 -2.27 -13.17 20.09
C ALA A 53 -2.31 -11.80 20.80
N ASP A 54 -1.21 -11.40 21.44
CA ASP A 54 -1.09 -10.15 22.21
C ASP A 54 -0.42 -9.00 21.44
N THR A 55 0.03 -9.23 20.20
CA THR A 55 0.67 -8.19 19.41
C THR A 55 -0.38 -7.29 18.75
N LYS A 56 -0.10 -5.98 18.81
CA LYS A 56 -0.88 -4.95 18.13
C LYS A 56 0.05 -4.19 17.19
N PHE A 57 -0.33 -4.12 15.92
CA PHE A 57 0.43 -3.43 14.90
C PHE A 57 -0.31 -2.16 14.46
N VAL A 58 0.45 -1.18 14.03
CA VAL A 58 -0.05 -0.04 13.26
C VAL A 58 0.79 0.02 12.01
N PHE A 59 0.15 0.11 10.86
CA PHE A 59 0.84 0.37 9.60
C PHE A 59 0.36 1.72 9.09
N THR A 60 1.30 2.58 8.75
CA THR A 60 1.03 3.91 8.20
C THR A 60 1.65 3.96 6.82
N PRO A 61 0.87 3.72 5.76
CA PRO A 61 1.34 3.87 4.40
C PRO A 61 1.26 5.32 3.94
N SER A 62 2.23 5.77 3.15
CA SER A 62 2.21 7.07 2.50
C SER A 62 2.94 7.03 1.16
N LEU A 63 2.67 8.01 0.30
CA LEU A 63 3.49 8.23 -0.89
C LEU A 63 4.90 8.66 -0.45
N GLN A 64 5.95 8.16 -1.11
CA GLN A 64 7.32 8.45 -0.70
C GLN A 64 7.59 9.96 -0.69
N ASN A 65 8.14 10.46 0.42
CA ASN A 65 8.36 11.89 0.72
C ASN A 65 7.10 12.74 0.95
N TYR A 66 5.92 12.14 1.05
CA TYR A 66 4.66 12.80 1.36
C TYR A 66 3.97 12.13 2.56
N PRO A 67 3.15 12.86 3.33
CA PRO A 67 2.41 12.28 4.45
C PRO A 67 1.18 11.48 4.02
N ASP A 68 0.67 11.73 2.82
CA ASP A 68 -0.60 11.18 2.33
C ASP A 68 -0.40 10.16 1.21
N LEU A 69 -1.43 9.35 0.96
CA LEU A 69 -1.53 8.50 -0.22
C LEU A 69 -2.03 9.28 -1.43
N LEU A 70 -1.80 8.75 -2.63
CA LEU A 70 -2.45 9.25 -3.84
C LEU A 70 -3.99 9.08 -3.74
N PRO A 71 -4.80 9.98 -4.34
CA PRO A 71 -6.25 9.98 -4.15
C PRO A 71 -6.99 8.69 -4.52
N TRP A 72 -6.40 7.86 -5.38
CA TRP A 72 -6.95 6.59 -5.85
C TRP A 72 -6.40 5.37 -5.09
N ILE A 73 -5.51 5.59 -4.12
CA ILE A 73 -4.96 4.55 -3.23
C ILE A 73 -5.55 4.74 -1.85
N HIS A 74 -6.06 3.66 -1.29
CA HIS A 74 -6.71 3.62 0.02
C HIS A 74 -6.04 2.59 0.91
N TYR A 75 -6.17 2.80 2.21
CA TYR A 75 -5.67 1.91 3.24
C TYR A 75 -6.77 1.56 4.22
N LYS A 76 -6.91 0.27 4.56
CA LYS A 76 -7.75 -0.20 5.66
C LYS A 76 -6.97 -1.22 6.48
N PHE A 77 -7.15 -1.18 7.80
CA PHE A 77 -6.60 -2.18 8.71
C PHE A 77 -7.69 -3.13 9.15
N ASN A 78 -7.47 -4.43 9.02
CA ASN A 78 -8.40 -5.45 9.50
C ASN A 78 -7.97 -5.91 10.90
N SER A 79 -8.80 -5.60 11.89
CA SER A 79 -8.52 -5.95 13.28
C SER A 79 -8.61 -7.46 13.56
N LYS A 80 -9.35 -8.22 12.76
CA LYS A 80 -9.58 -9.67 12.95
C LYS A 80 -8.32 -10.47 12.68
N ASN A 81 -7.62 -10.18 11.57
CA ASN A 81 -6.37 -10.86 11.19
C ASN A 81 -5.11 -10.02 11.48
N ARG A 82 -5.28 -8.74 11.81
CA ARG A 82 -4.22 -7.75 12.09
C ARG A 82 -3.35 -7.44 10.88
N HIS A 83 -3.94 -7.48 9.70
CA HIS A 83 -3.28 -7.11 8.44
C HIS A 83 -3.75 -5.74 7.97
N GLY A 84 -2.85 -5.04 7.29
CA GLY A 84 -3.19 -3.85 6.51
C GLY A 84 -3.51 -4.22 5.07
N TYR A 85 -4.41 -3.49 4.43
CA TYR A 85 -4.73 -3.64 3.02
C TYR A 85 -4.55 -2.30 2.34
N LEU A 86 -3.61 -2.24 1.40
CA LEU A 86 -3.55 -1.19 0.40
C LEU A 86 -4.37 -1.62 -0.80
N TYR A 87 -5.23 -0.76 -1.32
CA TYR A 87 -6.00 -1.06 -2.51
C TYR A 87 -6.33 0.20 -3.27
N GLY A 88 -6.69 0.05 -4.53
CA GLY A 88 -7.01 1.19 -5.39
C GLY A 88 -7.10 0.81 -6.84
N THR A 89 -7.43 1.78 -7.68
CA THR A 89 -7.45 1.62 -9.13
C THR A 89 -6.62 2.72 -9.77
N PRO A 90 -5.50 2.40 -10.44
CA PRO A 90 -4.72 3.42 -11.13
C PRO A 90 -5.57 4.07 -12.24
N PRO A 91 -5.69 5.41 -12.28
CA PRO A 91 -6.35 6.10 -13.38
C PRO A 91 -5.73 5.79 -14.75
N ALA A 92 -6.53 5.88 -15.81
CA ALA A 92 -6.01 5.75 -17.17
C ALA A 92 -5.10 6.94 -17.55
N ASN A 93 -4.11 6.68 -18.39
CA ASN A 93 -3.15 7.67 -18.90
C ASN A 93 -2.31 8.34 -17.81
N LEU A 94 -1.91 7.59 -16.78
CA LEU A 94 -0.97 8.06 -15.76
C LEU A 94 0.39 8.39 -16.39
N LEU A 95 0.87 9.62 -16.19
CA LEU A 95 2.21 10.03 -16.63
C LEU A 95 3.31 9.30 -15.86
N GLU A 96 3.10 9.10 -14.56
CA GLU A 96 4.03 8.41 -13.68
C GLU A 96 3.74 6.91 -13.71
N ARG A 97 4.73 6.13 -14.16
CA ARG A 97 4.62 4.66 -14.31
C ARG A 97 5.19 3.89 -13.12
N ILE A 98 5.92 4.56 -12.23
CA ILE A 98 6.55 3.96 -11.05
C ILE A 98 6.16 4.81 -9.86
N ILE A 99 5.48 4.21 -8.88
CA ILE A 99 5.08 4.90 -7.65
C ILE A 99 5.74 4.19 -6.48
N LEU A 100 6.40 4.96 -5.62
CA LEU A 100 7.04 4.47 -4.41
C LEU A 100 6.18 4.82 -3.20
N LEU A 101 5.81 3.81 -2.41
CA LEU A 101 5.05 3.95 -1.18
C LEU A 101 5.92 3.54 0.00
N ASP A 102 5.97 4.38 1.02
CA ASP A 102 6.62 4.06 2.29
C ASP A 102 5.58 3.45 3.23
N ILE A 103 5.89 2.30 3.82
CA ILE A 103 5.07 1.63 4.82
C ILE A 103 5.81 1.64 6.14
N ILE A 104 5.36 2.49 7.06
CA ILE A 104 5.91 2.56 8.40
C ILE A 104 5.10 1.61 9.29
N GLY A 105 5.73 0.55 9.75
CA GLY A 105 5.17 -0.34 10.77
C GLY A 105 5.56 0.12 12.17
N LEU A 106 4.63 0.04 13.11
CA LEU A 106 4.88 0.14 14.54
C LEU A 106 4.36 -1.12 15.24
N ASN A 107 5.26 -1.85 15.89
CA ASN A 107 4.89 -2.91 16.83
C ASN A 107 4.60 -2.28 18.20
N LYS A 108 3.32 -2.21 18.59
CA LYS A 108 2.93 -1.58 19.87
C LYS A 108 3.36 -2.37 21.12
N LYS A 109 3.78 -3.62 20.96
CA LYS A 109 4.29 -4.44 22.08
C LYS A 109 5.76 -4.14 22.37
N THR A 110 6.59 -4.03 21.33
CA THR A 110 8.04 -3.83 21.46
C THR A 110 8.49 -2.39 21.22
N TYR A 111 7.58 -1.52 20.73
CA TYR A 111 7.86 -0.17 20.23
C TYR A 111 8.89 -0.12 19.10
N GLN A 112 9.15 -1.25 18.44
CA GLN A 112 9.98 -1.29 17.25
C GLN A 112 9.25 -0.62 16.08
N VAL A 113 9.96 0.23 15.36
CA VAL A 113 9.51 0.90 14.15
C VAL A 113 10.40 0.42 13.02
N GLU A 114 9.76 -0.08 11.96
CA GLU A 114 10.45 -0.58 10.77
C GLU A 114 9.76 0.02 9.54
N THR A 115 10.54 0.28 8.50
CA THR A 115 10.04 0.87 7.25
C THR A 115 10.26 -0.10 6.11
N GLN A 116 9.26 -0.21 5.24
CA GLN A 116 9.35 -0.98 4.00
C GLN A 116 8.90 -0.13 2.83
N ILE A 117 9.56 -0.29 1.68
CA ILE A 117 9.18 0.40 0.43
C ILE A 117 8.41 -0.58 -0.45
N ILE A 118 7.26 -0.14 -0.96
CA ILE A 118 6.54 -0.82 -2.03
C ILE A 118 6.69 0.02 -3.30
N GLN A 119 7.15 -0.61 -4.37
CA GLN A 119 7.19 -0.02 -5.69
C GLN A 119 6.04 -0.57 -6.53
N LEU A 120 5.09 0.30 -6.90
CA LEU A 120 4.05 -0.01 -7.87
C LEU A 120 4.55 0.30 -9.28
N ASN A 121 4.62 -0.71 -10.14
CA ASN A 121 4.87 -0.56 -11.57
C ASN A 121 3.52 -0.57 -12.29
N ILE A 122 3.14 0.58 -12.86
CA ILE A 122 1.87 0.76 -13.54
C ILE A 122 2.03 0.43 -15.02
N PHE A 123 1.30 -0.59 -15.47
CA PHE A 123 1.23 -1.00 -16.85
C PHE A 123 0.02 -0.38 -17.53
N GLU A 124 0.28 0.19 -18.70
CA GLU A 124 -0.77 0.68 -19.59
C GLU A 124 -1.60 -0.48 -20.11
N LYS A 125 -2.91 -0.28 -20.17
CA LYS A 125 -3.85 -1.28 -20.66
C LYS A 125 -4.37 -0.83 -22.03
N SER A 126 -4.21 -1.67 -23.04
CA SER A 126 -4.66 -1.35 -24.41
C SER A 126 -6.20 -1.37 -24.54
N GLU A 127 -6.88 -2.15 -23.70
CA GLU A 127 -8.32 -2.33 -23.73
C GLU A 127 -8.92 -2.01 -22.36
N TYR A 128 -9.64 -0.88 -22.29
CA TYR A 128 -10.38 -0.47 -21.11
C TYR A 128 -11.80 -1.08 -21.09
N ALA A 129 -12.36 -1.21 -19.89
CA ALA A 129 -13.75 -1.61 -19.72
C ALA A 129 -14.68 -0.56 -20.36
N THR A 130 -15.42 -0.97 -21.39
CA THR A 130 -16.40 -0.12 -22.07
C THR A 130 -17.75 -0.11 -21.37
N ASN A 131 -18.04 -1.16 -20.60
CA ASN A 131 -19.27 -1.31 -19.84
C ASN A 131 -18.90 -1.64 -18.41
N GLU A 132 -19.49 -0.92 -17.46
CA GLU A 132 -19.28 -1.12 -16.03
C GLU A 132 -20.62 -1.28 -15.32
N VAL A 133 -20.66 -2.16 -14.33
CA VAL A 133 -21.79 -2.31 -13.43
C VAL A 133 -21.29 -2.09 -12.01
N ARG A 134 -21.96 -1.21 -11.28
CA ARG A 134 -21.68 -0.93 -9.87
C ARG A 134 -22.86 -1.36 -9.02
N PHE A 135 -22.56 -2.04 -7.93
CA PHE A 135 -23.54 -2.47 -6.95
C PHE A 135 -22.94 -2.37 -5.55
N LYS A 136 -23.82 -2.32 -4.55
CA LYS A 136 -23.44 -2.38 -3.13
C LYS A 136 -23.62 -3.81 -2.63
N ILE A 137 -22.67 -4.30 -1.85
CA ILE A 137 -22.80 -5.57 -1.13
C ILE A 137 -23.06 -5.22 0.34
N ASN A 138 -24.28 -5.48 0.81
CA ASN A 138 -24.58 -5.26 2.21
C ASN A 138 -23.91 -6.32 3.08
N ASN A 139 -23.68 -5.96 4.34
CA ASN A 139 -23.10 -6.84 5.34
C ASN A 139 -21.65 -7.31 5.02
N LEU A 140 -20.87 -6.46 4.34
CA LEU A 140 -19.48 -6.78 4.00
C LEU A 140 -18.60 -5.52 3.99
N ASN A 141 -17.53 -5.51 4.79
CA ASN A 141 -16.55 -4.42 4.70
C ASN A 141 -15.57 -4.62 3.54
N VAL A 142 -14.87 -3.55 3.17
CA VAL A 142 -13.85 -3.60 2.10
C VAL A 142 -12.71 -4.56 2.46
N GLU A 143 -12.20 -4.51 3.67
CA GLU A 143 -11.13 -5.41 4.12
C GLU A 143 -11.56 -6.88 4.17
N ASP A 144 -12.87 -7.13 4.32
CA ASP A 144 -13.44 -8.46 4.28
C ASP A 144 -13.50 -8.99 2.83
N MET A 145 -13.41 -8.15 1.78
CA MET A 145 -13.35 -8.58 0.37
C MET A 145 -12.00 -9.16 -0.03
N PHE A 146 -10.94 -8.81 0.69
CA PHE A 146 -9.58 -9.28 0.41
C PHE A 146 -9.26 -10.63 1.07
N HIS A 147 -10.19 -11.19 1.84
CA HIS A 147 -10.07 -12.48 2.50
C HIS A 147 -10.56 -13.62 1.58
N GLU A 148 -9.96 -14.81 1.69
CA GLU A 148 -10.52 -16.08 1.18
C GLU A 148 -11.03 -16.06 -0.27
N GLU A 149 -10.29 -15.45 -1.21
CA GLU A 149 -10.67 -15.46 -2.64
C GLU A 149 -12.08 -14.91 -2.94
N ARG A 150 -12.62 -14.04 -2.08
CA ARG A 150 -13.98 -13.49 -2.26
C ARG A 150 -14.15 -12.70 -3.55
N ILE A 151 -13.17 -11.89 -3.95
CA ILE A 151 -13.18 -11.19 -5.23
C ILE A 151 -13.23 -12.19 -6.41
N PRO A 152 -12.33 -13.17 -6.52
CA PRO A 152 -12.45 -14.24 -7.52
C PRO A 152 -13.81 -14.92 -7.54
N TYR A 153 -14.34 -15.30 -6.38
CA TYR A 153 -15.66 -15.95 -6.28
C TYR A 153 -16.79 -15.05 -6.80
N LEU A 154 -16.77 -13.76 -6.44
CA LEU A 154 -17.73 -12.78 -6.94
C LEU A 154 -17.64 -12.65 -8.46
N LEU A 155 -16.43 -12.54 -9.02
CA LEU A 155 -16.23 -12.46 -10.46
C LEU A 155 -16.76 -13.73 -11.15
N ASP A 156 -16.59 -14.90 -10.56
CA ASP A 156 -17.08 -16.16 -11.12
C ASP A 156 -18.61 -16.22 -11.16
N ILE A 157 -19.31 -15.71 -10.16
CA ILE A 157 -20.78 -15.56 -10.21
C ILE A 157 -21.19 -14.73 -11.43
N PHE A 158 -20.50 -13.62 -11.70
CA PHE A 158 -20.78 -12.80 -12.88
C PHE A 158 -20.48 -13.54 -14.18
N ARG A 159 -19.32 -14.17 -14.30
CA ARG A 159 -18.93 -14.91 -15.51
C ARG A 159 -19.86 -16.08 -15.82
N GLN A 160 -20.44 -16.71 -14.80
CA GLN A 160 -21.23 -17.92 -14.94
C GLN A 160 -22.74 -17.71 -14.97
N ASN A 161 -23.25 -16.62 -14.35
CA ASN A 161 -24.69 -16.46 -14.15
C ASN A 161 -25.23 -15.08 -14.55
N LEU A 162 -24.52 -13.99 -14.27
CA LEU A 162 -25.08 -12.64 -14.39
C LEU A 162 -24.66 -11.91 -15.68
N TRP A 163 -23.45 -12.16 -16.17
CA TRP A 163 -22.87 -11.46 -17.32
C TRP A 163 -22.02 -12.39 -18.19
N LEU A 164 -22.68 -13.36 -18.82
CA LEU A 164 -22.02 -14.41 -19.60
C LEU A 164 -21.09 -13.87 -20.70
N GLY A 165 -21.44 -12.73 -21.31
CA GLY A 165 -20.65 -12.09 -22.36
C GLY A 165 -19.31 -11.49 -21.88
N SER A 166 -19.14 -11.20 -20.59
CA SER A 166 -17.91 -10.61 -20.05
C SER A 166 -16.86 -11.66 -19.63
N LYS A 167 -17.12 -12.95 -19.86
CA LYS A 167 -16.29 -14.05 -19.35
C LYS A 167 -14.78 -13.92 -19.63
N GLN A 168 -14.41 -13.32 -20.76
CA GLN A 168 -13.03 -13.23 -21.21
C GLN A 168 -12.28 -12.02 -20.63
N ASN A 169 -12.98 -10.97 -20.22
CA ASN A 169 -12.40 -9.67 -19.88
C ASN A 169 -13.06 -9.00 -18.67
N LEU A 170 -13.66 -9.78 -17.76
CA LEU A 170 -14.22 -9.27 -16.52
C LEU A 170 -13.15 -9.13 -15.43
N TYR A 171 -12.99 -7.91 -14.94
CA TYR A 171 -12.13 -7.54 -13.81
C TYR A 171 -12.80 -6.46 -12.97
N VAL A 172 -12.32 -6.27 -11.74
CA VAL A 172 -12.83 -5.21 -10.85
C VAL A 172 -12.19 -3.88 -11.24
N THR A 173 -12.99 -2.85 -11.48
CA THR A 173 -12.49 -1.49 -11.80
C THR A 173 -12.58 -0.54 -10.61
N PHE A 174 -13.36 -0.89 -9.58
CA PHE A 174 -13.62 -0.01 -8.44
C PHE A 174 -14.04 -0.79 -7.19
N LEU A 175 -13.52 -0.40 -6.03
CA LEU A 175 -13.95 -0.88 -4.71
C LEU A 175 -13.79 0.25 -3.69
N ALA A 176 -14.83 0.52 -2.91
CA ALA A 176 -14.81 1.51 -1.83
C ALA A 176 -15.83 1.12 -0.76
N SER A 177 -15.64 1.63 0.46
CA SER A 177 -16.67 1.51 1.50
C SER A 177 -17.84 2.41 1.15
N ALA A 178 -19.06 1.98 1.49
CA ALA A 178 -20.25 2.80 1.41
C ALA A 178 -20.09 4.12 2.20
N SER A 179 -19.38 4.09 3.34
CA SER A 179 -19.12 5.28 4.16
C SER A 179 -18.23 6.30 3.45
N ASP A 180 -17.18 5.82 2.77
CA ASP A 180 -16.28 6.64 1.95
C ASP A 180 -17.03 7.30 0.77
N LEU A 181 -18.15 6.71 0.33
CA LEU A 181 -19.06 7.24 -0.68
C LEU A 181 -20.20 8.10 -0.10
N GLY A 182 -20.14 8.45 1.19
CA GLY A 182 -21.09 9.34 1.84
C GLY A 182 -22.37 8.66 2.35
N GLN A 183 -22.42 7.32 2.40
CA GLN A 183 -23.49 6.64 3.12
C GLN A 183 -23.28 6.73 4.63
N ARG A 184 -24.36 6.53 5.39
CA ARG A 184 -24.29 6.58 6.84
C ARG A 184 -23.63 5.31 7.36
N LEU A 185 -22.82 5.48 8.41
CA LEU A 185 -22.38 4.37 9.23
C LEU A 185 -23.60 3.66 9.84
N PRO A 186 -23.60 2.33 9.91
CA PRO A 186 -24.62 1.58 10.62
C PRO A 186 -24.75 2.06 12.07
N LEU A 187 -25.98 2.02 12.59
CA LEU A 187 -26.24 2.36 14.00
C LEU A 187 -25.73 1.26 14.95
N ASP A 188 -25.81 0.00 14.53
CA ASP A 188 -25.25 -1.13 15.25
C ASP A 188 -23.75 -1.24 14.91
N PRO A 189 -22.83 -1.17 15.88
CA PRO A 189 -21.41 -1.35 15.64
C PRO A 189 -21.02 -2.76 15.16
N ASN A 190 -21.91 -3.74 15.28
CA ASN A 190 -21.72 -5.09 14.75
C ASN A 190 -22.12 -5.21 13.27
N ASP A 191 -22.88 -4.24 12.75
CA ASP A 191 -23.22 -4.17 11.33
C ASP A 191 -22.03 -3.60 10.55
N THR A 192 -21.65 -4.28 9.47
CA THR A 192 -20.64 -3.78 8.54
C THR A 192 -21.22 -2.71 7.60
N GLU A 193 -20.37 -1.82 7.12
CA GLU A 193 -20.77 -0.60 6.38
C GLU A 193 -21.33 -0.90 4.97
N GLY A 194 -20.83 -1.98 4.35
CA GLY A 194 -21.13 -2.37 2.97
C GLY A 194 -20.35 -1.60 1.91
#